data_AF-A0A1H3HGA9-F1
#
_entry.id   AF-A0A1H3HGA9-F1
#
_cell.length_a   1.000
_cell.length_b   1.000
_cell.length_c   1.000
_cell.angle_alpha   90.00
_cell.angle_beta   90.00
_cell.angle_gamma   90.00
#
_symmetry.space_group_name_H-M   'P 1'
#
loop_
_entity.id
_entity.type
_entity.pdbx_description
1 polymer ?
#
loop_
_entity_poly.entity_id
_entity_poly.type
_entity_poly.pdbx_seq_one_letter_code
_entity_poly.pdbx_strand_id
1 'polypeptide(L)'
;MTQPDGPSNTLDNLLTESRAFPPSQEFAAQANATSALYEEASADREAFWAKQAERLAWDTKWDQVLDWSNAPFSKWFVGGKLNVAYNCVDRHVEAGNGDRVAIYWEGEPGDSREITYAELQREVSRTANALA
;
A
#
# COMPACT_ATOMS: atom_id res chain seq x y z
N MET A 1 54.10 -17.49 -7.06
CA MET A 1 53.23 -18.53 -7.64
C MET A 1 51.80 -18.07 -7.48
N THR A 2 51.28 -17.43 -8.52
CA THR A 2 49.90 -16.93 -8.61
C THR A 2 49.02 -18.13 -8.97
N GLN A 3 48.06 -18.47 -8.12
CA GLN A 3 47.01 -19.45 -8.48
C GLN A 3 46.05 -18.80 -9.49
N PRO A 4 45.55 -19.56 -10.48
CA PRO A 4 44.66 -19.01 -11.50
C PRO A 4 43.24 -18.83 -10.92
N ASP A 5 42.69 -17.63 -11.03
CA ASP A 5 41.28 -17.33 -10.72
C ASP A 5 40.36 -18.05 -11.73
N GLY A 6 39.95 -19.26 -11.39
CA GLY A 6 39.03 -20.07 -12.18
C GLY A 6 37.55 -19.81 -11.87
N PRO A 7 36.63 -20.20 -12.79
CA PRO A 7 35.18 -19.97 -12.71
C PRO A 7 34.46 -20.56 -11.49
N SER A 8 35.14 -21.38 -10.67
CA SER A 8 34.62 -21.94 -9.42
C SER A 8 34.27 -20.84 -8.40
N ASN A 9 35.14 -19.83 -8.24
CA ASN A 9 34.93 -18.75 -7.26
C ASN A 9 33.69 -17.88 -7.57
N THR A 10 33.33 -17.75 -8.84
CA THR A 10 32.14 -17.00 -9.26
C THR A 10 30.86 -17.78 -9.00
N LEU A 11 30.88 -19.10 -9.26
CA LEU A 11 29.74 -19.99 -8.99
C LEU A 11 29.53 -20.17 -7.48
N ASP A 12 30.61 -20.28 -6.70
CA ASP A 12 30.54 -20.39 -5.23
C ASP A 12 29.98 -19.12 -4.57
N ASN A 13 30.24 -17.92 -5.14
CA ASN A 13 29.61 -16.66 -4.71
C ASN A 13 28.11 -16.57 -5.04
N LEU A 14 27.65 -17.25 -6.11
CA LEU A 14 26.23 -17.30 -6.51
C LEU A 14 25.42 -18.29 -5.65
N LEU A 15 26.08 -19.25 -5.00
CA LEU A 15 25.44 -20.25 -4.13
C LEU A 15 25.04 -19.69 -2.76
N THR A 16 25.70 -18.62 -2.29
CA THR A 16 25.36 -17.93 -1.03
C THR A 16 25.57 -16.43 -1.16
N GLU A 17 24.57 -15.72 -1.69
CA GLU A 17 24.63 -14.27 -1.83
C GLU A 17 24.17 -13.55 -0.55
N SER A 18 25.13 -13.05 0.23
CA SER A 18 24.91 -12.35 1.52
C SER A 18 25.12 -10.83 1.44
N ARG A 19 25.28 -10.28 0.22
CA ARG A 19 25.52 -8.86 0.02
C ARG A 19 24.26 -8.06 0.37
N ALA A 20 24.41 -7.10 1.28
CA ALA A 20 23.38 -6.13 1.61
C ALA A 20 23.77 -4.74 1.08
N PHE A 21 22.82 -4.06 0.44
CA PHE A 21 22.98 -2.70 -0.04
C PHE A 21 22.04 -1.79 0.76
N PRO A 22 22.50 -1.15 1.85
CA PRO A 22 21.64 -0.27 2.61
C PRO A 22 21.24 0.94 1.77
N PRO A 23 20.04 1.52 1.99
CA PRO A 23 19.67 2.77 1.36
C PRO A 23 20.64 3.88 1.76
N SER A 24 20.71 4.94 0.95
CA SER A 24 21.43 6.15 1.35
C SER A 24 20.80 6.76 2.62
N GLN A 25 21.60 7.46 3.42
CA GLN A 25 21.11 8.10 4.64
C GLN A 25 20.02 9.12 4.34
N GLU A 26 20.15 9.87 3.25
CA GLU A 26 19.16 10.85 2.80
C GLU A 26 17.81 10.20 2.47
N PHE A 27 17.82 9.04 1.80
CA PHE A 27 16.60 8.29 1.51
C PHE A 27 15.98 7.72 2.79
N ALA A 28 16.80 7.13 3.66
CA ALA A 28 16.33 6.56 4.92
C ALA A 28 15.69 7.61 5.85
N ALA A 29 16.20 8.85 5.85
CA ALA A 29 15.67 9.96 6.63
C ALA A 29 14.25 10.39 6.22
N GLN A 30 13.81 10.07 5.00
CA GLN A 30 12.48 10.39 4.46
C GLN A 30 11.51 9.20 4.55
N ALA A 31 11.87 8.15 5.29
CA ALA A 31 11.03 6.96 5.38
C ALA A 31 9.72 7.25 6.12
N ASN A 32 8.60 6.84 5.53
CA ASN A 32 7.26 6.92 6.14
C ASN A 32 7.08 5.95 7.33
N ALA A 33 7.99 5.01 7.51
CA ALA A 33 7.96 3.96 8.51
C ALA A 33 9.38 3.64 8.97
N THR A 34 9.56 3.44 10.28
CA THR A 34 10.84 3.04 10.87
C THR A 34 10.69 1.74 11.64
N SER A 35 11.80 1.18 12.12
CA SER A 35 11.79 -0.06 12.90
C SER A 35 10.94 0.02 14.18
N ALA A 36 10.73 1.23 14.72
CA ALA A 36 9.90 1.46 15.89
C ALA A 36 8.44 0.98 15.71
N LEU A 37 7.93 0.94 14.47
CA LEU A 37 6.57 0.42 14.23
C LEU A 37 6.44 -1.08 14.56
N TYR A 38 7.52 -1.86 14.45
CA TYR A 38 7.49 -3.28 14.82
C TYR A 38 7.36 -3.45 16.34
N GLU A 39 8.05 -2.60 17.10
CA GLU A 39 7.95 -2.60 18.56
C GLU A 39 6.55 -2.18 19.00
N GLU A 40 5.98 -1.12 18.40
CA GLU A 40 4.61 -0.66 18.65
C GLU A 40 3.58 -1.76 18.34
N ALA A 41 3.67 -2.38 17.15
CA ALA A 41 2.77 -3.45 16.72
C ALA A 41 2.87 -4.72 17.57
N SER A 42 4.07 -5.01 18.12
CA SER A 42 4.30 -6.16 18.98
C SER A 42 3.81 -5.95 20.41
N ALA A 43 3.84 -4.70 20.89
CA ALA A 43 3.35 -4.34 22.21
C ALA A 43 1.82 -4.45 22.31
N ASP A 44 1.11 -3.93 21.32
CA ASP A 44 -0.35 -4.07 21.21
C ASP A 44 -0.79 -4.06 19.74
N ARG A 45 -1.07 -5.26 19.23
CA ARG A 45 -1.46 -5.47 17.83
C ARG A 45 -2.80 -4.81 17.49
N GLU A 46 -3.78 -4.87 18.38
CA GLU A 46 -5.12 -4.33 18.11
C GLU A 46 -5.10 -2.81 18.17
N ALA A 47 -4.44 -2.22 19.16
CA ALA A 47 -4.29 -0.76 19.24
C ALA A 47 -3.49 -0.21 18.03
N PHE A 48 -2.43 -0.91 17.62
CA PHE A 48 -1.66 -0.55 16.43
C PHE A 48 -2.54 -0.53 15.18
N TRP A 49 -3.28 -1.61 14.90
CA TRP A 49 -4.12 -1.69 13.71
C TRP A 49 -5.32 -0.75 13.76
N ALA A 50 -5.89 -0.51 14.94
CA ALA A 50 -6.92 0.52 15.12
C ALA A 50 -6.40 1.88 14.66
N LYS A 51 -5.22 2.29 15.15
CA LYS A 51 -4.57 3.56 14.77
C LYS A 51 -4.31 3.65 13.26
N GLN A 52 -3.86 2.55 12.63
CA GLN A 52 -3.66 2.55 11.17
C GLN A 52 -4.99 2.68 10.41
N ALA A 53 -6.06 2.04 10.89
CA ALA A 53 -7.37 2.05 10.24
C ALA A 53 -8.06 3.43 10.28
N GLU A 54 -7.75 4.28 11.25
CA GLU A 54 -8.23 5.69 11.29
C GLU A 54 -7.76 6.53 10.10
N ARG A 55 -6.76 6.06 9.33
CA ARG A 55 -6.27 6.75 8.11
C ARG A 55 -7.23 6.59 6.92
N LEU A 56 -8.20 5.69 7.04
CA LEU A 56 -9.26 5.49 6.07
C LEU A 56 -10.49 6.30 6.47
N ALA A 57 -11.29 6.67 5.49
CA ALA A 57 -12.61 7.23 5.73
C ALA A 57 -13.61 6.08 5.93
N TRP A 58 -14.22 6.06 7.11
CA TRP A 58 -15.25 5.11 7.48
C TRP A 58 -16.61 5.80 7.47
N ASP A 59 -17.60 5.15 6.88
CA ASP A 59 -19.00 5.57 6.98
C ASP A 59 -19.56 5.21 8.37
N THR A 60 -19.21 4.01 8.86
CA THR A 60 -19.47 3.61 10.24
C THR A 60 -18.17 3.07 10.84
N LYS A 61 -17.74 3.62 11.97
CA LYS A 61 -16.57 3.13 12.69
C LYS A 61 -16.85 1.74 13.26
N TRP A 62 -15.83 0.89 13.30
CA TRP A 62 -15.93 -0.46 13.85
C TRP A 62 -16.13 -0.45 15.38
N ASP A 63 -16.78 -1.49 15.89
CA ASP A 63 -16.98 -1.74 17.33
C ASP A 63 -15.85 -2.59 17.93
N GLN A 64 -15.25 -3.46 17.11
CA GLN A 64 -14.18 -4.37 17.53
C GLN A 64 -13.11 -4.47 16.44
N VAL A 65 -11.84 -4.33 16.83
CA VAL A 65 -10.71 -4.36 15.89
C VAL A 65 -10.49 -5.76 15.34
N LEU A 66 -10.45 -6.77 16.21
CA LEU A 66 -10.22 -8.15 15.82
C LEU A 66 -11.11 -9.12 16.58
N ASP A 67 -11.94 -9.87 15.85
CA ASP A 67 -12.61 -11.06 16.37
C ASP A 67 -11.84 -12.31 15.95
N TRP A 68 -11.21 -12.95 16.95
CA TRP A 68 -10.44 -14.18 16.79
C TRP A 68 -11.17 -15.43 17.31
N SER A 69 -12.43 -15.30 17.73
CA SER A 69 -13.17 -16.38 18.41
C SER A 69 -13.41 -17.61 17.53
N ASN A 70 -13.43 -17.44 16.20
CA ASN A 70 -13.69 -18.50 15.22
C ASN A 70 -12.53 -18.71 14.24
N ALA A 71 -11.29 -18.72 14.73
CA ALA A 71 -10.11 -18.99 13.89
C ALA A 71 -10.27 -20.33 13.12
N PRO A 72 -9.91 -20.42 11.82
CA PRO A 72 -9.19 -19.42 11.02
C PRO A 72 -10.07 -18.34 10.36
N PHE A 73 -11.37 -18.30 10.62
CA PHE A 73 -12.31 -17.30 10.09
C PHE A 73 -12.32 -16.00 10.92
N SER A 74 -11.14 -15.44 11.18
CA SER A 74 -11.01 -14.18 11.93
C SER A 74 -11.66 -13.01 11.18
N LYS A 75 -12.26 -12.07 11.91
CA LYS A 75 -12.84 -10.85 11.34
C LYS A 75 -12.10 -9.63 11.85
N TRP A 76 -11.82 -8.70 10.96
CA TRP A 76 -11.21 -7.41 11.29
C TRP A 76 -12.22 -6.29 11.14
N PHE A 77 -12.14 -5.31 12.05
CA PHE A 77 -12.96 -4.10 12.06
C PHE A 77 -14.47 -4.41 12.02
N VAL A 78 -14.90 -5.29 12.93
CA VAL A 78 -16.29 -5.77 13.03
C VAL A 78 -17.23 -4.60 13.30
N GLY A 79 -18.35 -4.57 12.58
CA GLY A 79 -19.32 -3.45 12.62
C GLY A 79 -18.93 -2.27 11.72
N GLY A 80 -17.67 -2.19 11.30
CA GLY A 80 -17.18 -1.12 10.45
C GLY A 80 -17.73 -1.19 9.03
N LYS A 81 -18.08 -0.03 8.48
CA LYS A 81 -18.54 0.14 7.10
C LYS A 81 -17.72 1.20 6.41
N LEU A 82 -17.26 0.89 5.20
CA LEU A 82 -16.59 1.83 4.31
C LEU A 82 -16.94 1.49 2.87
N ASN A 83 -16.70 2.45 1.98
CA ASN A 83 -16.71 2.24 0.56
C ASN A 83 -15.27 2.41 0.01
N VAL A 84 -14.80 1.44 -0.78
CA VAL A 84 -13.45 1.45 -1.35
C VAL A 84 -13.31 2.53 -2.41
N ALA A 85 -14.30 2.69 -3.30
CA ALA A 85 -14.29 3.76 -4.30
C ALA A 85 -14.21 5.14 -3.63
N TYR A 86 -14.96 5.35 -2.55
CA TYR A 86 -14.90 6.59 -1.78
C TYR A 86 -13.49 6.89 -1.23
N ASN A 87 -12.82 5.87 -0.66
CA ASN A 87 -11.46 6.02 -0.14
C ASN A 87 -10.40 6.20 -1.23
N CYS A 88 -10.61 5.63 -2.41
CA CYS A 88 -9.66 5.67 -3.52
C CYS A 88 -9.87 6.88 -4.44
N VAL A 89 -11.06 7.47 -4.50
CA VAL A 89 -11.42 8.48 -5.50
C VAL A 89 -12.13 9.67 -4.87
N ASP A 90 -13.34 9.48 -4.33
CA ASP A 90 -14.22 10.59 -3.96
C ASP A 90 -13.61 11.51 -2.90
N ARG A 91 -13.02 10.96 -1.83
CA ARG A 91 -12.43 11.78 -0.75
C ARG A 91 -11.29 12.68 -1.25
N HIS A 92 -10.60 12.30 -2.33
CA HIS A 92 -9.52 13.11 -2.89
C HIS A 92 -10.09 14.31 -3.66
N VAL A 93 -11.18 14.12 -4.38
CA VAL A 93 -11.92 15.21 -5.05
C VAL A 93 -12.51 16.16 -4.02
N GLU A 94 -13.18 15.64 -2.99
CA GLU A 94 -13.77 16.42 -1.89
C GLU A 94 -12.73 17.25 -1.13
N ALA A 95 -11.51 16.71 -0.96
CA ALA A 95 -10.39 17.42 -0.36
C ALA A 95 -9.75 18.48 -1.28
N GLY A 96 -10.36 18.80 -2.42
CA GLY A 96 -9.90 19.83 -3.36
C GLY A 96 -8.79 19.37 -4.31
N ASN A 97 -8.49 18.07 -4.38
CA ASN A 97 -7.47 17.53 -5.28
C ASN A 97 -8.05 17.01 -6.60
N GLY A 98 -9.19 17.54 -7.04
CA GLY A 98 -9.88 17.11 -8.25
C GLY A 98 -9.01 17.18 -9.50
N ASP A 99 -8.20 18.24 -9.64
CA ASP A 99 -7.31 18.48 -10.78
C ASP A 99 -5.99 17.68 -10.71
N ARG A 100 -5.71 17.00 -9.60
CA ARG A 100 -4.51 16.17 -9.47
C ARG A 100 -4.67 14.91 -10.32
N VAL A 101 -3.62 14.57 -11.08
CA VAL A 101 -3.56 13.31 -11.84
C VAL A 101 -3.62 12.12 -10.87
N ALA A 102 -4.61 11.24 -11.09
CA ALA A 102 -4.79 10.00 -10.35
C ALA A 102 -4.15 8.81 -11.08
N ILE A 103 -4.27 8.76 -12.41
CA ILE A 103 -3.71 7.69 -13.24
C ILE A 103 -2.92 8.30 -14.40
N TYR A 104 -1.66 7.89 -14.52
CA TYR A 104 -0.91 7.96 -15.77
C TYR A 104 -1.10 6.63 -16.50
N TRP A 105 -1.84 6.64 -17.59
CA TRP A 105 -2.10 5.45 -18.40
C TRP A 105 -1.23 5.47 -19.65
N GLU A 106 -0.58 4.34 -19.94
CA GLU A 106 0.28 4.13 -21.11
C GLU A 106 -0.24 2.90 -21.87
N GLY A 107 -0.54 3.07 -23.15
CA GLY A 107 -1.05 2.05 -24.07
C GLY A 107 -0.05 1.71 -25.19
N GLU A 108 -0.39 0.70 -25.99
CA GLU A 108 0.44 0.23 -27.10
C GLU A 108 -0.20 0.58 -28.47
N PRO A 109 0.54 1.16 -29.45
CA PRO A 109 1.93 1.64 -29.40
C PRO A 109 2.05 3.15 -29.08
N GLY A 110 2.20 3.51 -27.81
CA GLY A 110 2.64 4.85 -27.37
C GLY A 110 1.52 5.85 -27.06
N ASP A 111 0.26 5.39 -26.96
CA ASP A 111 -0.83 6.24 -26.48
C ASP A 111 -0.65 6.50 -24.98
N SER A 112 -0.75 7.76 -24.56
CA SER A 112 -0.73 8.11 -23.13
C SER A 112 -1.94 8.95 -22.75
N ARG A 113 -2.37 8.80 -21.50
CA ARG A 113 -3.46 9.59 -20.92
C ARG A 113 -3.15 9.93 -19.48
N GLU A 114 -3.33 11.19 -19.13
CA GLU A 114 -3.42 11.63 -17.75
C GLU A 114 -4.90 11.69 -17.38
N ILE A 115 -5.27 11.03 -16.27
CA ILE A 115 -6.65 11.00 -15.78
C ILE A 115 -6.64 11.60 -14.39
N THR A 116 -7.30 12.74 -14.23
CA THR A 116 -7.45 13.44 -12.95
C THR A 116 -8.41 12.71 -12.00
N TYR A 117 -8.35 13.00 -10.70
CA TYR A 117 -9.30 12.45 -9.73
C TYR A 117 -10.75 12.78 -10.09
N ALA A 118 -11.03 14.01 -10.56
CA ALA A 118 -12.37 14.42 -10.96
C ALA A 118 -12.89 13.67 -12.20
N GLU A 119 -12.02 13.40 -13.17
CA GLU A 119 -12.37 12.58 -14.34
C GLU A 119 -12.58 11.12 -13.95
N LEU A 120 -11.68 10.56 -13.13
CA LEU A 120 -11.79 9.20 -12.63
C LEU A 120 -13.10 8.99 -11.86
N GLN A 121 -13.46 9.92 -10.97
CA GLN A 121 -14.73 9.89 -10.23
C GLN A 121 -15.94 9.83 -11.17
N ARG A 122 -15.93 10.65 -12.22
CA ARG A 122 -16.99 10.69 -13.22
C ARG A 122 -17.11 9.37 -13.98
N GLU A 123 -15.99 8.82 -14.45
CA GLU A 123 -15.99 7.57 -15.21
C GLU A 123 -16.37 6.35 -14.35
N VAL A 124 -15.91 6.29 -13.09
CA VAL A 124 -16.33 5.26 -12.12
C VAL A 124 -17.82 5.36 -11.85
N SER A 125 -18.35 6.56 -11.60
CA SER A 125 -19.78 6.77 -11.34
C SER A 125 -20.65 6.39 -12.54
N ARG A 126 -20.24 6.77 -13.75
CA ARG A 126 -20.92 6.38 -14.99
C ARG A 126 -20.94 4.86 -15.18
N THR A 127 -19.81 4.20 -14.91
CA THR A 127 -19.70 2.74 -15.03
C THR A 127 -20.57 2.04 -13.99
N ALA A 128 -20.54 2.49 -12.73
CA ALA A 128 -21.37 1.93 -11.66
C ALA A 128 -22.86 2.04 -11.98
N ASN A 129 -23.31 3.19 -12.49
CA ASN A 129 -24.72 3.39 -12.91
C ASN A 129 -25.14 2.49 -14.07
N ALA A 130 -24.21 2.07 -14.93
CA ALA A 130 -24.50 1.17 -16.04
C ALA A 130 -24.58 -0.31 -15.63
N LEU A 131 -24.01 -0.67 -14.48
CA LEU A 131 -24.05 -2.04 -13.94
C LEU A 131 -25.29 -2.31 -13.07
N ALA A 132 -26.00 -1.26 -12.64
CA ALA A 132 -27.10 -1.30 -11.69
C ALA A 132 -28.43 -1.77 -12.30
#